data_AF-A0A379CGP3-F1
#
_entry.id   AF-A0A379CGP3-F1
#
_cell.length_a   1.000
_cell.length_b   1.000
_cell.length_c   1.000
_cell.angle_alpha   90.00
_cell.angle_beta   90.00
_cell.angle_gamma   90.00
#
_symmetry.space_group_name_H-M   'P 1'
#
loop_
_entity.id
_entity.type
_entity.pdbx_description
1 polymer ?
#
loop_
_entity_poly.entity_id
_entity_poly.type
_entity_poly.pdbx_seq_one_letter_code
_entity_poly.pdbx_strand_id
1 'polypeptide(L)'
;MKKFEKFGDWEISIDIDATQDYYKKFCSEGNECDDNINISDILTLEQKYFFEKFGIDLSKVMIKHCSIPENEEESLFSEIYMIRAIICGDLCGIPKYHEEFYFGAYDNDDEPLFPICDELNINVSDEGDLFEEICGMLISFSHPLPFFALKDEEKVDEKYKQWFCGECFIKAIIKK
;
A
#
# COMPACT_ATOMS: atom_id res chain seq x y z
N MET A 1 13.75 -0.68 -15.99
CA MET A 1 14.67 0.36 -15.44
C MET A 1 14.02 0.95 -14.22
N LYS A 2 14.63 0.83 -13.03
CA LYS A 2 14.04 1.36 -11.79
C LYS A 2 14.01 2.89 -11.83
N LYS A 3 12.85 3.48 -11.54
CA LYS A 3 12.66 4.92 -11.32
C LYS A 3 12.43 5.17 -9.83
N PHE A 4 12.85 6.31 -9.31
CA PHE A 4 12.51 6.71 -7.94
C PHE A 4 11.45 7.80 -8.01
N GLU A 5 10.37 7.63 -7.26
CA GLU A 5 9.28 8.61 -7.16
C GLU A 5 9.09 8.97 -5.69
N LYS A 6 8.80 10.25 -5.44
CA LYS A 6 8.51 10.78 -4.11
C LYS A 6 7.06 11.22 -4.03
N PHE A 7 6.37 10.79 -2.97
CA PHE A 7 4.99 11.15 -2.66
C PHE A 7 4.97 11.60 -1.21
N GLY A 8 4.85 12.90 -0.93
CA GLY A 8 5.01 13.41 0.43
C GLY A 8 6.33 12.92 1.06
N ASP A 9 6.19 12.19 2.17
CA ASP A 9 7.31 11.58 2.91
C ASP A 9 7.74 10.20 2.40
N TRP A 10 6.98 9.59 1.49
CA TRP A 10 7.33 8.32 0.89
C TRP A 10 8.29 8.50 -0.29
N GLU A 11 9.31 7.65 -0.36
CA GLU A 11 10.16 7.48 -1.53
C GLU A 11 10.16 6.02 -1.94
N ILE A 12 9.92 5.74 -3.23
CA ILE A 12 9.72 4.38 -3.72
C ILE A 12 10.50 4.20 -5.01
N SER A 13 11.28 3.12 -5.08
CA SER A 13 11.80 2.66 -6.36
C SER A 13 10.73 1.86 -7.10
N ILE A 14 10.57 2.07 -8.39
CA ILE A 14 9.47 1.50 -9.20
C ILE A 14 10.05 0.84 -10.43
N ASP A 15 9.67 -0.41 -10.65
CA ASP A 15 9.88 -1.14 -11.90
C ASP A 15 8.53 -1.46 -12.55
N ILE A 16 8.18 -0.66 -13.56
CA ILE A 16 6.90 -0.75 -14.27
C ILE A 16 6.78 -2.09 -15.00
N ASP A 17 7.85 -2.54 -15.67
CA ASP A 17 7.84 -3.78 -16.45
C ASP A 17 7.63 -4.98 -15.51
N ALA A 18 8.34 -4.99 -14.37
CA ALA A 18 8.15 -6.00 -13.33
C ALA A 18 6.74 -5.97 -12.73
N THR A 19 6.17 -4.79 -12.51
CA THR A 19 4.80 -4.63 -11.99
C THR A 19 3.77 -5.19 -12.98
N GLN A 20 3.93 -4.92 -14.27
CA GLN A 20 3.06 -5.51 -15.31
C GLN A 20 3.20 -7.04 -15.35
N ASP A 21 4.42 -7.57 -15.24
CA ASP A 21 4.67 -9.01 -15.19
C ASP A 21 4.12 -9.67 -13.93
N TYR A 22 4.16 -8.98 -12.79
CA TYR A 22 3.48 -9.39 -11.56
C TYR A 22 1.99 -9.57 -11.83
N TYR A 23 1.33 -8.56 -12.39
CA TYR A 23 -0.11 -8.61 -12.64
C TYR A 23 -0.51 -9.63 -13.71
N LYS A 24 0.35 -9.97 -14.68
CA LYS A 24 0.08 -11.08 -15.61
C LYS A 24 -0.06 -12.43 -14.88
N LYS A 25 0.70 -12.63 -13.80
CA LYS A 25 0.73 -13.87 -13.00
C LYS A 25 -0.18 -13.83 -11.78
N PHE A 26 -0.49 -12.63 -11.30
CA PHE A 26 -1.30 -12.44 -10.11
C PHE A 26 -2.70 -13.01 -10.32
N CYS A 27 -3.11 -13.88 -9.40
CA CYS A 27 -4.46 -14.39 -9.29
C CYS A 27 -5.12 -13.71 -8.09
N SER A 28 -6.21 -12.99 -8.31
CA SER A 28 -6.98 -12.34 -7.26
C SER A 28 -7.81 -13.34 -6.44
N GLU A 29 -7.99 -14.58 -6.92
CA GLU A 29 -8.77 -15.63 -6.23
C GLU A 29 -8.27 -15.85 -4.79
N GLY A 30 -9.19 -15.76 -3.82
CA GLY A 30 -8.88 -15.93 -2.39
C GLY A 30 -8.33 -14.68 -1.69
N ASN A 31 -8.24 -13.53 -2.38
CA ASN A 31 -8.02 -12.24 -1.73
C ASN A 31 -9.35 -11.59 -1.32
N GLU A 32 -9.32 -10.69 -0.32
CA GLU A 32 -10.49 -9.89 0.05
C GLU A 32 -10.84 -8.91 -1.09
N CYS A 33 -11.59 -9.39 -2.08
CA CYS A 33 -12.22 -8.61 -3.13
C CYS A 33 -13.74 -8.70 -2.97
N ASP A 34 -14.41 -7.55 -3.04
CA ASP A 34 -15.83 -7.54 -3.32
C ASP A 34 -16.03 -7.66 -4.84
N ASP A 35 -16.32 -8.89 -5.29
CA ASP A 35 -16.47 -9.24 -6.71
C ASP A 35 -17.60 -8.47 -7.42
N ASN A 36 -18.51 -7.83 -6.67
CA ASN A 36 -19.60 -7.04 -7.25
C ASN A 36 -19.19 -5.61 -7.60
N ILE A 37 -17.98 -5.21 -7.22
CA ILE A 37 -17.50 -3.85 -7.41
C ILE A 37 -16.75 -3.73 -8.73
N ASN A 38 -17.28 -2.88 -9.60
CA ASN A 38 -16.56 -2.44 -10.78
C ASN A 38 -15.70 -1.21 -10.46
N ILE A 39 -14.38 -1.37 -10.44
CA ILE A 39 -13.42 -0.29 -10.19
C ILE A 39 -13.61 0.92 -11.12
N SER A 40 -14.15 0.69 -12.32
CA SER A 40 -14.40 1.77 -13.28
C SER A 40 -15.47 2.75 -12.83
N ASP A 41 -16.40 2.30 -11.97
CA ASP A 41 -17.48 3.11 -11.41
C ASP A 41 -17.02 3.85 -10.14
N ILE A 42 -15.91 3.43 -9.54
CA ILE A 42 -15.32 4.08 -8.36
C ILE A 42 -14.37 5.20 -8.78
N LEU A 43 -13.39 4.90 -9.63
CA LEU A 43 -12.28 5.80 -9.91
C LEU A 43 -12.61 6.84 -11.00
N THR A 44 -12.16 8.08 -10.79
CA THR A 44 -12.10 9.09 -11.85
C THR A 44 -11.00 8.75 -12.87
N LEU A 45 -10.99 9.42 -14.03
CA LEU A 45 -9.94 9.22 -15.04
C LEU A 45 -8.54 9.55 -14.50
N GLU A 46 -8.42 10.60 -13.69
CA GLU A 46 -7.16 11.01 -13.09
C GLU A 46 -6.64 9.96 -12.09
N GLN A 47 -7.54 9.41 -11.28
CA GLN A 47 -7.21 8.36 -10.32
C GLN A 47 -6.82 7.06 -11.02
N LYS A 48 -7.49 6.67 -12.11
CA LYS A 48 -7.09 5.51 -12.93
C LYS A 48 -5.68 5.69 -13.49
N TYR A 49 -5.41 6.85 -14.09
CA TYR A 49 -4.10 7.18 -14.63
C TYR A 49 -2.99 7.12 -13.56
N PHE A 50 -3.30 7.54 -12.33
CA PHE A 50 -2.36 7.46 -11.22
C PHE A 50 -1.91 6.02 -10.94
N PHE A 51 -2.77 5.01 -11.01
CA PHE A 51 -2.35 3.61 -10.83
C PHE A 51 -1.67 3.04 -12.09
N GLU A 52 -2.25 3.32 -13.26
CA GLU A 52 -1.75 2.81 -14.54
C GLU A 52 -0.32 3.28 -14.84
N LYS A 53 0.08 4.48 -14.37
CA LYS A 53 1.46 4.97 -14.52
C LYS A 53 2.50 4.08 -13.84
N PHE A 54 2.10 3.26 -12.87
CA PHE A 54 2.97 2.28 -12.19
C PHE A 54 2.91 0.89 -12.83
N GLY A 55 2.12 0.68 -13.88
CA GLY A 55 1.93 -0.62 -14.52
C GLY A 55 0.94 -1.54 -13.80
N ILE A 56 0.13 -0.99 -12.89
CA ILE A 56 -0.89 -1.73 -12.15
C ILE A 56 -2.05 -2.09 -13.09
N ASP A 57 -2.46 -3.36 -13.06
CA ASP A 57 -3.68 -3.82 -13.73
C ASP A 57 -4.88 -3.65 -12.79
N LEU A 58 -5.70 -2.62 -13.05
CA LEU A 58 -6.87 -2.29 -12.23
C LEU A 58 -7.94 -3.38 -12.20
N SER A 59 -7.94 -4.32 -13.15
CA SER A 59 -8.86 -5.47 -13.12
C SER A 59 -8.48 -6.53 -12.07
N LYS A 60 -7.30 -6.39 -11.45
CA LYS A 60 -6.70 -7.39 -10.56
C LYS A 60 -6.35 -6.85 -9.18
N VAL A 61 -6.74 -5.61 -8.86
CA VAL A 61 -6.49 -5.02 -7.54
C VAL A 61 -7.50 -5.52 -6.51
N MET A 62 -7.14 -5.43 -5.24
CA MET A 62 -8.04 -5.79 -4.14
C MET A 62 -8.91 -4.61 -3.77
N ILE A 63 -10.23 -4.80 -3.73
CA ILE A 63 -11.18 -3.73 -3.43
C ILE A 63 -12.08 -4.16 -2.28
N LYS A 64 -12.18 -3.29 -1.28
CA LYS A 64 -13.09 -3.44 -0.14
C LYS A 64 -14.00 -2.22 -0.06
N HIS A 65 -15.30 -2.44 -0.05
CA HIS A 65 -16.29 -1.41 0.25
C HIS A 65 -16.64 -1.44 1.74
N CYS A 66 -16.63 -0.27 2.37
CA CYS A 66 -17.08 -0.05 3.73
C CYS A 66 -18.24 0.95 3.69
N SER A 67 -19.46 0.48 3.90
CA SER A 67 -20.63 1.34 4.08
C SER A 67 -20.60 1.99 5.46
N ILE A 68 -20.78 3.31 5.53
CA ILE A 68 -20.99 4.00 6.81
C ILE A 68 -22.47 3.85 7.20
N PRO A 69 -22.80 3.44 8.44
CA PRO A 69 -24.19 3.32 8.87
C PRO A 69 -24.92 4.68 8.76
N GLU A 70 -26.12 4.68 8.18
CA GLU A 70 -26.94 5.90 7.92
C GLU A 70 -27.30 6.73 9.19
N ASN A 71 -27.07 6.20 10.40
CA ASN A 71 -27.44 6.84 11.66
C ASN A 71 -26.34 7.73 12.28
N GLU A 72 -25.20 7.92 11.61
CA GLU A 72 -24.24 8.94 12.02
C GLU A 72 -24.60 10.26 11.31
N GLU A 73 -25.33 11.14 12.02
CA GLU A 73 -25.85 12.45 11.55
C GLU A 73 -24.76 13.43 11.01
N GLU A 74 -23.50 13.03 10.94
CA GLU A 74 -22.36 13.89 10.57
C GLU A 74 -21.41 13.28 9.52
N SER A 75 -21.75 12.17 8.85
CA SER A 75 -20.86 11.68 7.78
C SER A 75 -20.99 12.52 6.51
N LEU A 76 -19.89 13.20 6.13
CA LEU A 76 -19.76 13.91 4.85
C LEU A 76 -19.73 12.97 3.63
N PHE A 77 -19.63 11.65 3.85
CA PHE A 77 -19.47 10.63 2.82
C PHE A 77 -20.46 9.49 3.04
N SER A 78 -21.00 8.97 1.94
CA SER A 78 -21.95 7.85 1.93
C SER A 78 -21.23 6.51 1.78
N GLU A 79 -20.09 6.49 1.09
CA GLU A 79 -19.36 5.27 0.76
C GLU A 79 -17.85 5.45 0.91
N ILE A 80 -17.16 4.44 1.45
CA ILE A 80 -15.70 4.38 1.47
C ILE A 80 -15.23 3.14 0.71
N TYR A 81 -14.39 3.37 -0.29
CA TYR A 81 -13.74 2.30 -1.05
C TYR A 81 -12.25 2.27 -0.72
N MET A 82 -11.74 1.09 -0.38
CA MET A 82 -10.33 0.84 -0.15
C MET A 82 -9.78 -0.04 -1.26
N ILE A 83 -8.79 0.48 -1.98
CA ILE A 83 -8.07 -0.24 -3.03
C ILE A 83 -6.68 -0.57 -2.50
N ARG A 84 -6.27 -1.83 -2.65
CA ARG A 84 -4.89 -2.28 -2.39
C ARG A 84 -4.30 -2.87 -3.66
N ALA A 85 -3.08 -2.43 -3.99
CA ALA A 85 -2.34 -2.88 -5.15
C ALA A 85 -0.84 -3.04 -4.81
N ILE A 86 -0.13 -3.87 -5.57
CA ILE A 86 1.31 -4.08 -5.43
C ILE A 86 2.02 -3.32 -6.55
N ILE A 87 3.12 -2.68 -6.18
CA ILE A 87 4.10 -2.14 -7.11
C ILE A 87 5.38 -2.95 -6.92
N CYS A 88 5.99 -3.43 -8.01
CA CYS A 88 7.32 -4.02 -7.95
C CYS A 88 8.34 -2.89 -7.79
N GLY A 89 9.01 -2.86 -6.65
CA GLY A 89 9.64 -1.67 -6.14
C GLY A 89 9.96 -1.74 -4.65
N ASP A 90 10.97 -1.01 -4.24
CA ASP A 90 11.42 -0.94 -2.85
C ASP A 90 10.94 0.34 -2.17
N LEU A 91 10.52 0.24 -0.92
CA LEU A 91 10.18 1.38 -0.07
C LEU A 91 11.49 1.99 0.48
N CYS A 92 11.93 3.08 -0.15
CA CYS A 92 13.23 3.73 0.10
C CYS A 92 13.15 4.89 1.09
N GLY A 93 11.96 5.43 1.32
CA GLY A 93 11.71 6.46 2.32
C GLY A 93 10.31 6.35 2.88
N ILE A 94 10.16 6.69 4.15
CA ILE A 94 8.92 6.51 4.91
C ILE A 94 8.65 7.69 5.85
N PRO A 95 7.37 7.94 6.19
CA PRO A 95 7.00 8.88 7.23
C PRO A 95 7.51 8.42 8.61
N LYS A 96 7.77 9.37 9.51
CA LYS A 96 8.21 9.07 10.89
C LYS A 96 7.29 8.08 11.62
N TYR A 97 5.98 8.17 11.40
CA TYR A 97 5.00 7.25 11.99
C TYR A 97 5.25 5.78 11.61
N HIS A 98 5.71 5.52 10.39
CA HIS A 98 5.99 4.15 9.93
C HIS A 98 7.29 3.60 10.53
N GLU A 99 8.23 4.46 10.92
CA GLU A 99 9.49 4.03 11.51
C GLU A 99 9.26 3.26 12.83
N GLU A 100 8.43 3.79 13.72
CA GLU A 100 8.07 3.12 14.97
C GLU A 100 7.39 1.78 14.72
N PHE A 101 6.49 1.71 13.73
CA PHE A 101 5.78 0.47 13.41
C PHE A 101 6.71 -0.65 12.87
N TYR A 102 7.70 -0.30 12.04
CA TYR A 102 8.57 -1.30 11.40
C TYR A 102 9.85 -1.60 12.18
N PHE A 103 10.42 -0.59 12.83
CA PHE A 103 11.75 -0.63 13.44
C PHE A 103 11.72 -0.39 14.95
N GLY A 104 10.58 0.03 15.50
CA GLY A 104 10.39 0.15 16.94
C GLY A 104 10.24 -1.23 17.59
N ALA A 105 10.86 -1.39 18.76
CA ALA A 105 10.51 -2.46 19.68
C ALA A 105 9.31 -2.00 20.50
N TYR A 106 8.19 -2.72 20.44
CA TYR A 106 6.96 -2.34 21.15
C TYR A 106 7.08 -2.51 22.68
N ASP A 107 7.93 -3.44 23.12
CA ASP A 107 8.35 -3.67 24.51
C ASP A 107 9.76 -4.28 24.53
N ASN A 108 10.39 -4.39 25.71
CA ASN A 108 11.76 -4.93 25.85
C ASN A 108 11.94 -6.39 25.38
N ASP A 109 10.85 -7.11 25.09
CA ASP A 109 10.84 -8.51 24.70
C ASP A 109 10.45 -8.74 23.23
N ASP A 110 10.00 -7.70 22.50
CA ASP A 110 9.59 -7.82 21.10
C ASP A 110 10.70 -7.33 20.16
N GLU A 111 11.10 -8.20 19.22
CA GLU A 111 12.02 -7.82 18.15
C GLU A 111 11.29 -6.94 17.11
N PRO A 112 11.97 -5.92 16.55
CA PRO A 112 11.39 -5.13 15.48
C PRO A 112 11.13 -6.01 14.25
N LEU A 113 10.15 -5.63 13.42
CA LEU A 113 9.82 -6.38 12.20
C LEU A 113 11.00 -6.46 11.23
N PHE A 114 11.86 -5.45 11.25
CA PHE A 114 13.05 -5.32 10.42
C PHE A 114 14.23 -4.77 11.23
N PRO A 115 15.48 -5.00 10.79
CA PRO A 115 16.64 -4.38 11.43
C PRO A 115 16.52 -2.84 11.39
N ILE A 116 17.15 -2.17 12.34
CA ILE A 116 17.03 -0.73 12.55
C ILE A 116 17.36 0.03 11.25
N CYS A 117 16.55 1.05 10.98
CA CYS A 117 16.57 1.86 9.76
C CYS A 117 17.96 2.36 9.32
N ASP A 118 18.82 2.78 10.26
CA ASP A 118 20.19 3.26 9.99
C ASP A 118 21.06 2.21 9.30
N GLU A 119 20.83 0.92 9.56
CA GLU A 119 21.54 -0.18 8.90
C GLU A 119 21.10 -0.38 7.44
N LEU A 120 19.89 0.09 7.11
CA LEU A 120 19.24 -0.08 5.81
C LEU A 120 19.40 1.15 4.89
N ASN A 121 19.93 2.28 5.39
CA ASN A 121 20.03 3.56 4.67
C ASN A 121 18.69 4.05 4.09
N ILE A 122 17.61 3.95 4.87
CA ILE A 122 16.28 4.42 4.48
C ILE A 122 16.12 5.89 4.88
N ASN A 123 15.47 6.68 4.03
CA ASN A 123 15.15 8.07 4.35
C ASN A 123 13.89 8.14 5.22
N VAL A 124 14.04 8.47 6.51
CA VAL A 124 12.90 8.74 7.40
C VAL A 124 12.67 10.24 7.46
N SER A 125 11.44 10.69 7.21
CA SER A 125 11.09 12.11 7.35
C SER A 125 10.98 12.55 8.81
N ASP A 126 11.07 13.84 9.05
CA ASP A 126 10.86 14.43 10.39
C ASP A 126 9.37 14.56 10.75
N GLU A 127 8.51 14.72 9.74
CA GLU A 127 7.05 14.75 9.83
C GLU A 127 6.47 13.36 9.50
N GLY A 128 5.17 13.14 9.71
CA GLY A 128 4.64 11.78 9.62
C GLY A 128 3.15 11.68 9.44
N ASP A 129 2.65 12.20 8.33
CA ASP A 129 1.28 11.90 7.93
C ASP A 129 1.13 10.42 7.56
N LEU A 130 0.02 9.82 7.97
CA LEU A 130 -0.33 8.44 7.66
C LEU A 130 -0.73 8.24 6.20
N PHE A 131 -1.19 9.31 5.55
CA PHE A 131 -1.65 9.32 4.17
C PHE A 131 -1.27 10.63 3.49
N GLU A 132 -0.94 10.55 2.20
CA GLU A 132 -0.83 11.69 1.30
C GLU A 132 -2.15 11.85 0.53
N GLU A 133 -2.62 13.08 0.31
CA GLU A 133 -3.75 13.32 -0.58
C GLU A 133 -3.29 13.45 -2.04
N ILE A 134 -3.67 12.50 -2.89
CA ILE A 134 -3.28 12.46 -4.31
C ILE A 134 -4.52 12.23 -5.17
N CYS A 135 -4.79 13.17 -6.08
CA CYS A 135 -5.95 13.11 -6.99
C CYS A 135 -7.28 12.88 -6.25
N GLY A 136 -7.43 13.48 -5.06
CA GLY A 136 -8.60 13.32 -4.18
C GLY A 136 -8.72 11.96 -3.50
N MET A 137 -7.66 11.13 -3.52
CA MET A 137 -7.56 9.89 -2.76
C MET A 137 -6.61 10.07 -1.59
N LEU A 138 -6.88 9.41 -0.45
CA LEU A 138 -5.88 9.26 0.59
C LEU A 138 -5.03 8.04 0.29
N ILE A 139 -3.73 8.24 0.06
CA ILE A 139 -2.80 7.20 -0.37
C ILE A 139 -1.76 6.98 0.72
N SER A 140 -1.49 5.71 1.04
CA SER A 140 -0.32 5.34 1.82
C SER A 140 0.45 4.21 1.15
N PHE A 141 1.75 4.21 1.38
CA PHE A 141 2.64 3.15 0.92
C PHE A 141 3.23 2.41 2.11
N SER A 142 3.26 1.09 2.01
CA SER A 142 3.65 0.21 3.11
C SER A 142 4.42 -1.01 2.62
N HIS A 143 5.22 -1.60 3.50
CA HIS A 143 5.83 -2.89 3.24
C HIS A 143 4.76 -3.98 3.08
N PRO A 144 4.94 -5.01 2.23
CA PRO A 144 3.94 -6.07 2.05
C PRO A 144 3.72 -7.01 3.24
N LEU A 145 4.77 -7.20 4.05
CA LEU A 145 4.80 -8.13 5.18
C LEU A 145 3.56 -8.08 6.09
N PRO A 146 3.14 -6.93 6.67
CA PRO A 146 2.03 -6.91 7.63
C PRO A 146 0.73 -7.43 7.02
N PHE A 147 0.48 -7.15 5.75
CA PHE A 147 -0.73 -7.62 5.07
C PHE A 147 -0.72 -9.14 4.85
N PHE A 148 0.41 -9.71 4.45
CA PHE A 148 0.52 -11.16 4.23
C PHE A 148 0.59 -11.94 5.54
N ALA A 149 1.30 -11.42 6.55
CA ALA A 149 1.39 -12.04 7.88
C ALA A 149 0.02 -12.13 8.56
N LEU A 150 -0.84 -11.12 8.41
CA LEU A 150 -2.22 -11.15 8.91
C LEU A 150 -3.09 -12.25 8.31
N LYS A 151 -2.74 -12.75 7.11
CA LYS A 151 -3.50 -13.84 6.46
C LYS A 151 -3.04 -15.21 6.93
N ASP A 152 -1.73 -15.45 6.92
CA ASP A 152 -1.13 -16.72 7.32
C ASP A 152 0.38 -16.52 7.55
N GLU A 153 0.76 -16.25 8.79
CA GLU A 153 2.15 -15.96 9.19
C GLU A 153 3.14 -17.07 8.77
N GLU A 154 2.73 -18.35 8.88
CA GLU A 154 3.58 -19.49 8.55
C GLU A 154 3.84 -19.65 7.04
N LYS A 155 3.08 -18.95 6.20
CA LYS A 155 3.18 -19.02 4.73
C LYS A 155 3.69 -17.74 4.08
N VAL A 156 4.16 -16.78 4.86
CA VAL A 156 4.77 -15.56 4.32
C VAL A 156 6.04 -15.94 3.55
N ASP A 157 6.11 -15.52 2.28
CA ASP A 157 7.31 -15.67 1.46
C ASP A 157 8.53 -15.03 2.16
N GLU A 158 9.63 -15.76 2.28
CA GLU A 158 10.87 -15.31 2.91
C GLU A 158 11.38 -13.98 2.36
N LYS A 159 11.08 -13.65 1.09
CA LYS A 159 11.45 -12.36 0.51
C LYS A 159 10.89 -11.17 1.32
N TYR A 160 9.69 -11.31 1.91
CA TYR A 160 9.04 -10.25 2.69
C TYR A 160 9.63 -10.10 4.09
N LYS A 161 10.55 -10.96 4.52
CA LYS A 161 11.31 -10.77 5.77
C LYS A 161 12.49 -9.81 5.60
N GLN A 162 12.76 -9.37 4.37
CA GLN A 162 13.74 -8.34 4.07
C GLN A 162 13.02 -7.02 3.82
N TRP A 163 13.56 -5.91 4.32
CA TRP A 163 12.98 -4.59 4.08
C TRP A 163 12.89 -4.25 2.58
N PHE A 164 14.00 -4.44 1.86
CA PHE A 164 14.05 -4.32 0.41
C PHE A 164 13.61 -5.63 -0.25
N CYS A 165 12.33 -5.95 -0.12
CA CYS A 165 11.74 -7.17 -0.69
C CYS A 165 11.40 -7.07 -2.18
N GLY A 166 11.63 -5.92 -2.82
CA GLY A 166 11.31 -5.67 -4.22
C GLY A 166 9.82 -5.47 -4.51
N GLU A 167 8.97 -5.36 -3.49
CA GLU A 167 7.55 -5.04 -3.63
C GLU A 167 7.07 -4.03 -2.57
N CYS A 168 6.11 -3.19 -2.95
CA CYS A 168 5.49 -2.20 -2.08
C CYS A 168 3.97 -2.25 -2.23
N PHE A 169 3.23 -2.21 -1.12
CA PHE A 169 1.79 -2.01 -1.15
C PHE A 169 1.47 -0.53 -1.31
N ILE A 170 0.56 -0.24 -2.23
CA ILE A 170 -0.21 0.97 -2.22
C ILE A 170 -1.60 0.69 -1.63
N LYS A 171 -2.01 1.52 -0.68
CA LYS A 171 -3.37 1.58 -0.15
C LYS A 171 -3.97 2.92 -0.52
N ALA A 172 -5.06 2.91 -1.28
CA ALA A 172 -5.82 4.10 -1.61
C ALA A 172 -7.21 4.04 -0.99
N ILE A 173 -7.63 5.13 -0.35
CA ILE A 173 -8.96 5.31 0.20
C ILE A 173 -9.67 6.38 -0.62
N ILE A 174 -10.81 6.00 -1.20
CA ILE A 174 -11.70 6.89 -1.94
C ILE A 174 -12.95 7.09 -1.10
N LYS A 175 -13.32 8.35 -0.93
CA LYS A 175 -14.54 8.74 -0.22
C LYS A 175 -15.55 9.26 -1.24
N LYS A 176 -16.79 8.76 -1.21
CA LYS A 176 -17.87 9.16 -2.12
C LYS A 176 -19.12 9.61 -1.37
#